data_AF-A0A962XSN0-F1
#
_entry.id   AF-A0A962XSN0-F1
#
_cell.length_a   1.000
_cell.length_b   1.000
_cell.length_c   1.000
_cell.angle_alpha   90.00
_cell.angle_beta   90.00
_cell.angle_gamma   90.00
#
_symmetry.space_group_name_H-M   'P 1'
#
loop_
_entity.id
_entity.type
_entity.pdbx_description
1 polymer ?
#
loop_
_entity_poly.entity_id
_entity_poly.type
_entity_poly.pdbx_seq_one_letter_code
_entity_poly.pdbx_strand_id
1 'polypeptide(L)'
;MKKLLVAGLLTGAIAAFPVFAHHPAADIVDPEVYEMIDGLVADTPHADMTFDDMGSTTTETVVSTRSLRTLENMIDDGLLEYASMLDGEVAVDITFDPSGEVFLTITQRR
;
A
#
# COMPACT_ATOMS: atom_id res chain seq x y z
N MET A 1 7.78 20.31 -35.43
CA MET A 1 6.68 19.33 -35.51
C MET A 1 7.04 17.96 -34.91
N LYS A 2 8.23 17.39 -35.19
CA LYS A 2 8.67 16.09 -34.65
C LYS A 2 8.71 16.03 -33.11
N LYS A 3 9.13 17.11 -32.44
CA LYS A 3 9.17 17.21 -30.97
C LYS A 3 7.78 17.29 -30.32
N LEU A 4 6.78 17.82 -31.03
CA LEU A 4 5.40 17.92 -30.55
C LEU A 4 4.67 16.56 -30.67
N LEU A 5 4.98 15.80 -31.72
CA LEU A 5 4.52 14.41 -31.87
C LEU A 5 5.09 13.49 -30.77
N VAL A 6 6.38 13.64 -30.43
CA VAL A 6 7.01 12.88 -29.35
C VAL A 6 6.43 13.24 -27.98
N ALA A 7 6.18 14.53 -27.74
CA ALA A 7 5.54 14.97 -26.50
C ALA A 7 4.12 14.40 -26.35
N GLY A 8 3.30 14.45 -27.41
CA GLY A 8 1.94 13.90 -27.39
C GLY A 8 1.89 12.37 -27.18
N LEU A 9 2.86 11.64 -27.75
CA LEU A 9 2.96 10.19 -27.57
C LEU A 9 3.32 9.83 -26.12
N LEU A 10 4.17 10.64 -25.47
CA LEU A 10 4.59 10.44 -24.09
C LEU A 10 3.45 10.75 -23.10
N THR A 11 2.66 11.80 -23.35
CA THR A 11 1.52 12.14 -22.50
C THR A 11 0.40 11.10 -22.59
N GLY A 12 0.15 10.53 -23.78
CA GLY A 12 -0.83 9.44 -23.95
C GLY A 12 -0.43 8.15 -23.24
N ALA A 13 0.87 7.83 -23.17
CA ALA A 13 1.37 6.65 -22.46
C ALA A 13 1.27 6.77 -20.93
N ILE A 14 1.34 8.00 -20.38
CA ILE A 14 1.22 8.28 -18.95
C ILE A 14 -0.27 8.37 -18.52
N ALA A 15 -1.21 8.59 -19.45
CA ALA A 15 -2.64 8.57 -19.16
C ALA A 15 -3.26 7.16 -19.11
N ALA A 16 -2.49 6.12 -19.45
CA ALA A 16 -2.94 4.74 -19.53
C ALA A 16 -2.62 3.90 -18.28
N PHE A 17 -2.44 4.53 -17.11
CA PHE A 17 -2.36 3.76 -15.87
C PHE A 17 -3.72 3.09 -15.60
N PRO A 18 -3.76 1.77 -15.36
CA PRO A 18 -4.93 1.18 -14.73
C PRO A 18 -5.03 1.81 -13.34
N VAL A 19 -5.99 2.71 -13.16
CA VAL A 19 -6.44 3.12 -11.83
C VAL A 19 -7.09 1.88 -11.24
N PHE A 20 -6.34 1.15 -10.41
CA PHE A 20 -6.88 0.13 -9.52
C PHE A 20 -7.68 0.83 -8.44
N ALA A 21 -8.91 1.22 -8.78
CA ALA A 21 -9.97 1.21 -7.79
C ALA A 21 -10.17 -0.26 -7.42
N HIS A 22 -9.75 -0.66 -6.22
CA HIS A 22 -10.14 -1.95 -5.66
C HIS A 22 -11.66 -1.91 -5.47
N HIS A 23 -12.40 -2.24 -6.52
CA HIS A 23 -13.69 -2.85 -6.27
C HIS A 23 -13.39 -4.13 -5.50
N PRO A 24 -13.99 -4.36 -4.32
CA PRO A 24 -13.86 -5.64 -3.64
C PRO A 24 -14.23 -6.72 -4.67
N ALA A 25 -13.25 -7.56 -5.03
CA ALA A 25 -13.32 -8.47 -6.17
C ALA A 25 -14.41 -9.55 -6.01
N ALA A 26 -15.07 -9.60 -4.85
CA ALA A 26 -16.19 -10.47 -4.53
C ALA A 26 -17.36 -10.38 -5.52
N ASP A 27 -17.57 -9.23 -6.19
CA ASP A 27 -18.67 -9.04 -7.14
C ASP A 27 -18.23 -8.88 -8.61
N ILE A 28 -16.93 -9.05 -8.93
CA ILE A 28 -16.37 -8.91 -10.30
C ILE A 28 -15.90 -10.24 -10.88
N VAL A 29 -15.42 -11.14 -10.02
CA VAL A 29 -14.88 -12.44 -10.41
C VAL A 29 -15.88 -13.51 -10.02
N ASP A 30 -16.10 -14.50 -10.90
CA ASP A 30 -16.99 -15.62 -10.59
C ASP A 30 -16.54 -16.29 -9.27
N PRO A 31 -17.47 -16.62 -8.35
CA PRO A 31 -17.13 -17.19 -7.05
C PRO A 31 -16.22 -18.42 -7.15
N GLU A 32 -16.38 -19.26 -8.18
CA GLU A 32 -15.55 -20.45 -8.38
C GLU A 32 -14.10 -20.08 -8.71
N VAL A 33 -13.89 -19.00 -9.47
CA VAL A 33 -12.57 -18.48 -9.80
C VAL A 33 -11.94 -17.81 -8.58
N TYR A 34 -12.72 -17.13 -7.74
CA TYR A 34 -12.25 -16.53 -6.50
C TYR A 34 -11.75 -17.61 -5.52
N GLU A 35 -12.54 -18.68 -5.32
CA GLU A 35 -12.14 -19.83 -4.50
C GLU A 35 -10.89 -20.54 -5.05
N MET A 36 -10.75 -20.64 -6.37
CA MET A 36 -9.56 -21.19 -7.02
C MET A 36 -8.31 -20.35 -6.73
N ILE A 37 -8.41 -19.02 -6.78
CA ILE A 37 -7.28 -18.12 -6.51
C ILE A 37 -6.91 -18.17 -5.03
N ASP A 38 -7.91 -18.05 -4.14
CA ASP A 38 -7.71 -18.07 -2.70
C ASP A 38 -7.02 -19.35 -2.24
N GLY A 39 -7.49 -20.51 -2.72
CA GLY A 39 -6.85 -21.80 -2.42
C GLY A 39 -5.42 -21.95 -2.97
N LEU A 40 -5.07 -21.26 -4.06
CA LEU A 40 -3.72 -21.30 -4.62
C LEU A 40 -2.74 -20.41 -3.86
N VAL A 41 -3.23 -19.38 -3.18
CA VAL A 41 -2.38 -18.45 -2.45
C VAL A 41 -2.39 -18.68 -0.95
N ALA A 42 -3.43 -19.29 -0.36
CA ALA A 42 -3.69 -19.40 1.08
C ALA A 42 -2.51 -19.81 1.98
N ASP A 43 -1.58 -20.64 1.48
CA ASP A 43 -0.41 -21.11 2.26
C ASP A 43 0.81 -20.18 2.18
N THR A 44 0.70 -19.05 1.46
CA THR A 44 1.77 -18.04 1.41
C THR A 44 1.61 -17.01 2.54
N PRO A 45 2.66 -16.36 3.03
CA PRO A 45 2.49 -15.21 3.93
C PRO A 45 1.99 -14.01 3.11
N HIS A 46 0.76 -13.57 3.33
CA HIS A 46 0.22 -12.32 2.78
C HIS A 46 -0.35 -11.44 3.89
N ALA A 47 -0.38 -10.13 3.62
CA ALA A 47 -0.97 -9.16 4.52
C ALA A 47 -2.50 -9.27 4.45
N ASP A 48 -3.14 -9.49 5.60
CA ASP A 48 -4.58 -9.31 5.76
C ASP A 48 -4.91 -7.82 5.64
N MET A 49 -5.80 -7.47 4.72
CA MET A 49 -6.25 -6.10 4.49
C MET A 49 -7.74 -5.99 4.83
N THR A 50 -8.06 -5.35 5.95
CA THR A 50 -9.44 -5.04 6.32
C THR A 50 -9.84 -3.68 5.74
N PHE A 51 -10.98 -3.63 5.07
CA PHE A 51 -11.51 -2.42 4.44
C PHE A 51 -12.66 -1.83 5.26
N ASP A 52 -12.38 -1.39 6.50
CA ASP A 52 -13.42 -0.84 7.40
C ASP A 52 -13.90 0.57 7.01
N ASP A 53 -13.11 1.32 6.23
CA ASP A 53 -13.49 2.65 5.75
C ASP A 53 -12.98 2.91 4.32
N MET A 54 -13.75 2.44 3.34
CA MET A 54 -13.48 2.64 1.90
C MET A 54 -13.90 4.02 1.38
N GLY A 55 -14.39 4.92 2.25
CA GLY A 55 -14.78 6.28 1.90
C GLY A 55 -13.84 7.36 2.46
N SER A 56 -12.89 6.97 3.29
CA SER A 56 -11.94 7.88 3.92
C SER A 56 -10.90 8.36 2.91
N THR A 57 -10.59 9.65 2.98
CA THR A 57 -9.41 10.21 2.30
C THR A 57 -8.11 9.87 3.02
N THR A 58 -8.19 9.13 4.14
CA THR A 58 -7.05 8.76 4.97
C THR A 58 -6.79 7.26 4.88
N THR A 59 -5.55 6.89 4.58
CA THR A 59 -5.04 5.51 4.66
C THR A 59 -4.06 5.40 5.83
N GLU A 60 -4.21 4.40 6.68
CA GLU A 60 -3.31 4.12 7.79
C GLU A 60 -2.63 2.75 7.59
N THR A 61 -1.33 2.68 7.83
CA THR A 61 -0.55 1.43 7.83
C THR A 61 0.21 1.34 9.14
N VAL A 62 0.00 0.26 9.89
CA VAL A 62 0.66 0.02 11.18
C VAL A 62 1.60 -1.18 11.07
N VAL A 63 2.88 -0.94 11.34
CA VAL A 63 3.91 -1.98 11.46
C VAL A 63 4.22 -2.18 12.93
N SER A 64 3.91 -3.36 13.47
CA SER A 64 4.25 -3.73 14.84
C SER A 64 5.44 -4.68 14.87
N THR A 65 6.39 -4.42 15.77
CA THR A 65 7.57 -5.26 15.97
C THR A 65 7.85 -5.45 17.45
N ARG A 66 8.45 -6.59 17.81
CA ARG A 66 8.82 -6.90 19.21
C ARG A 66 10.17 -6.32 19.63
N SER A 67 10.85 -5.59 18.75
CA SER A 67 12.14 -5.00 19.06
C SER A 67 12.43 -3.78 18.20
N LEU A 68 12.97 -2.73 18.81
CA LEU A 68 13.42 -1.53 18.10
C LEU A 68 14.42 -1.86 16.99
N ARG A 69 15.33 -2.81 17.23
CA ARG A 69 16.33 -3.21 16.24
C ARG A 69 15.70 -3.78 14.96
N THR A 70 14.59 -4.49 15.08
CA THR A 70 13.85 -4.97 13.91
C THR A 70 13.29 -3.79 13.12
N LEU A 71 12.72 -2.80 13.81
CA LEU A 71 12.21 -1.59 13.16
C LEU A 71 13.33 -0.77 12.49
N GLU A 72 14.48 -0.63 13.16
CA GLU A 72 15.67 0.04 12.61
C GLU A 72 16.13 -0.63 11.32
N ASN A 73 16.25 -1.96 11.30
CA ASN A 73 16.63 -2.68 10.08
C ASN A 73 15.62 -2.43 8.94
N MET A 74 14.32 -2.36 9.24
CA MET A 74 13.30 -2.07 8.21
C MET A 74 13.41 -0.64 7.69
N ILE A 75 13.73 0.32 8.55
CA ILE A 75 14.00 1.71 8.15
C ILE A 75 15.25 1.78 7.26
N ASP A 76 16.32 1.07 7.63
CA ASP A 76 17.55 0.96 6.86
C ASP A 76 17.33 0.28 5.50
N ASP A 77 16.41 -0.69 5.44
CA ASP A 77 15.99 -1.38 4.21
C ASP A 77 15.02 -0.54 3.34
N GLY A 78 14.76 0.72 3.72
CA GLY A 78 14.07 1.70 2.89
C GLY A 78 12.61 1.96 3.22
N LEU A 79 12.09 1.52 4.37
CA LEU A 79 10.69 1.75 4.77
C LEU A 79 10.25 3.22 4.66
N LEU A 80 11.11 4.16 5.08
CA LEU A 80 10.81 5.59 4.99
C LEU A 80 10.91 6.15 3.58
N GLU A 81 11.71 5.53 2.71
CA GLU A 81 11.76 5.87 1.29
C GLU A 81 10.42 5.52 0.63
N TYR A 82 9.88 4.34 0.91
CA TYR A 82 8.54 3.96 0.44
C TYR A 82 7.45 4.88 0.98
N ALA A 83 7.52 5.26 2.27
CA ALA A 83 6.58 6.22 2.85
C ALA A 83 6.66 7.60 2.15
N SER A 84 7.85 8.03 1.73
CA SER A 84 8.05 9.30 1.02
C SER A 84 7.49 9.31 -0.41
N MET A 85 7.26 8.13 -0.99
CA MET A 85 6.65 7.98 -2.31
C MET A 85 5.11 8.06 -2.27
N LEU A 86 4.52 8.09 -1.07
CA LEU A 86 3.08 8.23 -0.90
C LEU A 86 2.64 9.67 -1.23
N ASP A 87 1.50 9.78 -1.92
CA ASP A 87 0.92 11.05 -2.35
C ASP A 87 0.09 11.73 -1.24
N GLY A 88 0.03 13.06 -1.22
CA GLY A 88 -0.70 13.83 -0.21
C GLY A 88 0.11 14.12 1.07
N GLU A 89 -0.59 14.39 2.17
CA GLU A 89 0.03 14.63 3.47
C GLU A 89 0.35 13.30 4.14
N VAL A 90 1.63 13.06 4.42
CA VAL A 90 2.11 11.82 5.05
C VAL A 90 2.67 12.13 6.43
N ALA A 91 2.13 11.47 7.45
CA ALA A 91 2.64 11.48 8.81
C ALA A 91 3.21 10.11 9.16
N VAL A 92 4.34 10.09 9.86
CA VAL A 92 4.98 8.88 10.36
C VAL A 92 5.18 9.04 11.86
N ASP A 93 4.55 8.17 12.63
CA ASP A 93 4.59 8.16 14.09
C ASP A 93 5.24 6.85 14.58
N ILE A 94 6.26 6.95 15.43
CA ILE A 94 6.89 5.80 16.08
C ILE A 94 6.53 5.82 17.56
N THR A 95 5.84 4.77 18.02
CA THR A 95 5.40 4.62 19.40
C THR A 95 6.14 3.46 20.06
N PHE A 96 6.69 3.73 21.24
CA PHE A 96 7.35 2.74 22.10
C PHE A 96 6.40 2.35 23.22
N ASP A 97 5.96 1.09 23.22
CA ASP A 97 5.07 0.59 24.26
C ASP A 97 5.86 0.13 25.50
N PRO A 98 5.34 0.34 26.72
CA PRO A 98 5.97 -0.14 27.95
C PRO A 98 6.20 -1.66 28.01
N SER A 99 5.47 -2.46 27.22
CA SER A 99 5.68 -3.90 27.08
C SER A 99 6.92 -4.27 26.26
N GLY A 100 7.54 -3.30 25.56
CA GLY A 100 8.69 -3.50 24.69
C GLY A 100 8.35 -3.68 23.22
N GLU A 101 7.06 -3.64 22.84
CA GLU A 101 6.65 -3.55 21.44
C GLU A 101 6.88 -2.14 20.88
N VAL A 102 7.18 -2.07 19.59
CA VAL A 102 7.37 -0.82 18.86
C VAL A 102 6.44 -0.80 17.67
N PHE A 103 5.71 0.29 17.52
CA PHE A 103 4.75 0.52 16.45
C PHE A 103 5.26 1.66 15.57
N LEU A 104 5.28 1.46 14.27
CA LEU A 104 5.42 2.54 13.29
C LEU A 104 4.09 2.66 12.54
N THR A 105 3.48 3.84 12.63
CA THR A 105 2.22 4.16 11.97
C THR A 105 2.49 5.16 10.86
N ILE A 106 2.11 4.82 9.63
CA ILE A 106 2.13 5.72 8.48
C ILE A 106 0.68 6.12 8.21
N THR A 107 0.39 7.42 8.28
CA THR A 107 -0.91 7.98 7.93
C THR A 107 -0.77 8.84 6.68
N GLN A 108 -1.50 8.49 5.62
CA GLN A 108 -1.59 9.25 4.39
C GLN A 108 -2.96 9.92 4.30
N ARG A 109 -3.01 11.23 4.08
CA ARG A 109 -4.25 11.99 3.82
C ARG A 109 -4.22 12.59 2.42
N ARG A 110 -5.25 12.29 1.62
CA ARG A 110 -5.45 12.81 0.26
C ARG A 110 -6.54 13.88 0.19
#